data_AF-A0A6P2D2H5-F1
#
_entry.id   AF-A0A6P2D2H5-F1
#
_cell.length_a   1.000
_cell.length_b   1.000
_cell.length_c   1.000
_cell.angle_alpha   90.00
_cell.angle_beta   90.00
_cell.angle_gamma   90.00
#
_symmetry.space_group_name_H-M   'P 1'
#
loop_
_entity.id
_entity.type
_entity.pdbx_description
1 polymer ?
#
loop_
_entity_poly.entity_id
_entity_poly.type
_entity_poly.pdbx_seq_one_letter_code
_entity_poly.pdbx_strand_id
1 'polypeptide(L)'
;MGSARFVKAMCAVALFNGAFYLCIKEEALAGEKDDLAKKYTEQLRKSKDVKARVTALQELGTLAQIKKSLAADALPDIYKATEDKDAGIRAAAAETLGKADEPYDKVGSVLVKLLKDDKDESVKIAAAKGLASMGTAAKEALPAVRDVVKANAGDKKSKLGLAAKDALKSINGTRK
;
A
#
# COMPACT_ATOMS: atom_id res chain seq x y z
N MET A 1 -34.79 20.06 43.91
CA MET A 1 -34.93 19.46 42.57
C MET A 1 -34.10 20.14 41.46
N GLY A 2 -33.34 21.22 41.73
CA GLY A 2 -32.60 21.96 40.68
C GLY A 2 -31.20 21.43 40.33
N SER A 3 -30.46 20.87 41.30
CA SER A 3 -29.04 20.47 41.11
C SER A 3 -28.85 19.32 40.12
N ALA A 4 -29.70 18.30 40.14
CA ALA A 4 -29.59 17.15 39.24
C ALA A 4 -29.88 17.49 37.76
N ARG A 5 -30.72 18.51 37.49
CA ARG A 5 -30.97 19.01 36.13
C ARG A 5 -29.79 19.82 35.60
N PHE A 6 -29.13 20.58 36.48
CA PHE A 6 -27.97 21.39 36.13
C PHE A 6 -26.72 20.53 35.82
N VAL A 7 -26.48 19.48 36.62
CA VAL A 7 -25.37 18.54 36.37
C VAL A 7 -25.56 17.77 35.05
N LYS A 8 -26.79 17.33 34.74
CA LYS A 8 -27.10 16.69 33.45
C LYS A 8 -26.88 17.62 32.26
N ALA A 9 -27.23 18.91 32.39
CA ALA A 9 -27.00 19.90 31.34
C ALA A 9 -25.49 20.14 31.11
N MET A 10 -24.68 20.24 32.17
CA MET A 10 -23.22 20.41 32.04
C MET A 10 -22.55 19.18 31.42
N CYS A 11 -22.96 17.97 31.78
CA CYS A 11 -22.47 16.74 31.14
C CYS A 11 -22.82 16.69 29.64
N ALA A 12 -24.03 17.13 29.26
CA ALA A 12 -24.44 17.15 27.85
C ALA A 12 -23.59 18.14 27.02
N VAL A 13 -23.28 19.33 27.56
CA VAL A 13 -22.43 20.32 26.88
C VAL A 13 -20.97 19.86 26.79
N ALA A 14 -20.44 19.20 27.84
CA ALA A 14 -19.10 18.65 27.81
C ALA A 14 -18.96 17.51 26.79
N LEU A 15 -19.97 16.64 26.68
CA LEU A 15 -20.01 15.58 25.66
C LEU A 15 -20.15 16.16 24.25
N PHE A 16 -20.98 17.18 24.05
CA PHE A 16 -21.12 17.84 22.75
C PHE A 16 -19.83 18.54 22.31
N ASN A 17 -19.21 19.33 23.20
CA ASN A 17 -17.93 19.99 22.90
C ASN A 17 -16.79 18.99 22.72
N GLY A 18 -16.75 17.90 23.49
CA GLY A 18 -15.76 16.84 23.34
C GLY A 18 -15.92 16.10 22.01
N ALA A 19 -17.14 15.73 21.64
CA ALA A 19 -17.44 15.10 20.35
C ALA A 19 -17.16 16.04 19.18
N PHE A 20 -17.50 17.33 19.30
CA PHE A 20 -17.26 18.34 18.28
C PHE A 20 -15.75 18.60 18.08
N TYR A 21 -14.97 18.66 19.16
CA TYR A 21 -13.51 18.81 19.08
C TYR A 21 -12.82 17.59 18.46
N LEU A 22 -13.32 16.38 18.72
CA LEU A 22 -12.85 15.16 18.05
C LEU A 22 -13.19 15.18 16.55
N CYS A 23 -14.40 15.61 16.20
CA CYS A 23 -14.88 15.66 14.82
C CYS A 23 -14.07 16.66 13.95
N ILE A 24 -13.81 17.86 14.48
CA ILE A 24 -12.97 18.86 13.77
C ILE A 24 -11.54 18.36 13.57
N LYS A 25 -10.96 17.64 14.55
CA LYS A 25 -9.61 17.09 14.40
C LYS A 25 -9.53 16.03 13.31
N GLU A 26 -10.54 15.17 13.18
CA GLU A 26 -10.58 14.18 12.10
C GLU A 26 -10.67 14.83 10.72
N GLU A 27 -11.48 15.87 10.56
CA GLU A 27 -11.61 16.59 9.29
C GLU A 27 -10.34 17.38 8.91
N ALA A 28 -9.71 18.08 9.86
CA ALA A 28 -8.48 18.82 9.60
C ALA A 28 -7.30 17.90 9.24
N LEU A 29 -7.20 16.75 9.90
CA LEU A 29 -6.16 15.75 9.66
C LEU A 29 -6.40 14.98 8.35
N ALA A 30 -7.66 14.86 7.92
CA ALA A 30 -7.99 14.33 6.60
C ALA A 30 -7.47 15.24 5.47
N GLY A 31 -7.64 16.56 5.60
CA GLY A 31 -7.18 17.54 4.61
C GLY A 31 -5.66 17.54 4.40
N GLU A 32 -4.87 17.42 5.47
CA GLU A 32 -3.40 17.41 5.38
C GLU A 32 -2.87 16.22 4.55
N LYS A 33 -3.49 15.05 4.70
CA LYS A 33 -3.10 13.84 3.98
C LYS A 33 -3.50 13.89 2.50
N ASP A 34 -4.64 14.48 2.19
CA ASP A 34 -5.10 14.67 0.81
C ASP A 34 -4.14 15.62 0.04
N ASP A 35 -3.66 16.69 0.70
CA ASP A 35 -2.66 17.59 0.11
C ASP A 35 -1.29 16.93 -0.05
N LEU A 36 -0.90 16.08 0.90
CA LEU A 36 0.32 15.29 0.81
C LEU A 36 0.26 14.27 -0.35
N ALA A 37 -0.89 13.61 -0.54
CA ALA A 37 -1.14 12.73 -1.67
C ALA A 37 -0.99 13.45 -3.01
N LYS A 38 -1.56 14.66 -3.15
CA LYS A 38 -1.40 15.49 -4.34
C LYS A 38 0.07 15.87 -4.56
N LYS A 39 0.77 16.30 -3.51
CA LYS A 39 2.19 16.64 -3.58
C LYS A 39 3.03 15.47 -4.12
N TYR A 40 2.85 14.27 -3.58
CA TYR A 40 3.60 13.10 -4.04
C TYR A 40 3.20 12.63 -5.44
N THR A 41 1.92 12.76 -5.80
CA THR A 41 1.47 12.50 -7.17
C THR A 41 2.16 13.42 -8.17
N GLU A 42 2.23 14.72 -7.86
CA GLU A 42 2.92 15.69 -8.69
C GLU A 42 4.44 15.46 -8.72
N GLN A 43 5.05 15.08 -7.60
CA GLN A 43 6.46 14.71 -7.53
C GLN A 43 6.77 13.49 -8.39
N LEU A 44 5.90 12.47 -8.40
CA LEU A 44 6.04 11.29 -9.25
C LEU A 44 6.02 11.64 -10.74
N ARG A 45 5.17 12.61 -11.13
CA ARG A 45 5.00 13.06 -12.53
C ARG A 45 6.12 13.98 -13.02
N LYS A 46 6.52 14.95 -12.19
CA LYS A 46 7.38 16.07 -12.62
C LYS A 46 8.84 15.89 -12.29
N SER A 47 9.17 15.11 -11.27
CA SER A 47 10.57 14.96 -10.85
C SER A 47 11.35 14.15 -11.87
N LYS A 48 12.55 14.63 -12.23
CA LYS A 48 13.54 13.86 -12.98
C LYS A 48 14.42 13.00 -12.08
N ASP A 49 14.43 13.28 -10.78
CA ASP A 49 15.21 12.52 -9.81
C ASP A 49 14.50 11.19 -9.48
N VAL A 50 15.20 10.10 -9.76
CA VAL A 50 14.78 8.74 -9.46
C VAL A 50 14.46 8.57 -7.98
N LYS A 51 15.30 9.10 -7.09
CA LYS A 51 15.09 8.95 -5.63
C LYS A 51 13.81 9.65 -5.20
N ALA A 52 13.60 10.88 -5.64
CA ALA A 52 12.37 11.61 -5.38
C ALA A 52 11.12 10.87 -5.89
N ARG A 53 11.18 10.22 -7.06
CA ARG A 53 10.05 9.41 -7.58
C ARG A 53 9.82 8.16 -6.76
N VAL A 54 10.87 7.46 -6.35
CA VAL A 54 10.78 6.29 -5.45
C VAL A 54 10.15 6.68 -4.12
N THR A 55 10.61 7.77 -3.50
CA THR A 55 10.03 8.28 -2.25
C THR A 55 8.56 8.61 -2.43
N ALA A 56 8.19 9.30 -3.52
CA ALA A 56 6.79 9.59 -3.81
C ALA A 56 5.94 8.31 -3.90
N LEU A 57 6.42 7.26 -4.57
CA LEU A 57 5.72 5.97 -4.64
C LEU A 57 5.56 5.33 -3.26
N GLN A 58 6.62 5.31 -2.46
CA GLN A 58 6.60 4.72 -1.12
C GLN A 58 5.59 5.43 -0.21
N GLU A 59 5.60 6.76 -0.22
CA GLU A 59 4.69 7.58 0.57
C GLU A 59 3.24 7.47 0.06
N LEU A 60 3.01 7.39 -1.25
CA LEU A 60 1.67 7.09 -1.77
C LEU A 60 1.19 5.72 -1.29
N GLY A 61 2.10 4.74 -1.17
CA GLY A 61 1.78 3.42 -0.62
C GLY A 61 1.41 3.45 0.86
N THR A 62 2.11 4.23 1.68
CA THR A 62 1.76 4.39 3.11
C THR A 62 0.44 5.13 3.27
N LEU A 63 0.21 6.18 2.48
CA LEU A 63 -1.05 6.91 2.46
C LEU A 63 -2.23 6.01 2.03
N ALA A 64 -2.03 5.13 1.05
CA ALA A 64 -3.06 4.21 0.62
C ALA A 64 -3.52 3.25 1.73
N GLN A 65 -2.61 2.81 2.61
CA GLN A 65 -2.94 1.98 3.77
C GLN A 65 -3.72 2.75 4.86
N ILE A 66 -3.60 4.07 4.89
CA ILE A 66 -4.41 4.92 5.77
C ILE A 66 -5.81 5.09 5.19
N LYS A 67 -5.90 5.44 3.91
CA LYS A 67 -7.17 5.65 3.20
C LYS A 67 -6.96 5.38 1.72
N LYS A 68 -7.66 4.39 1.19
CA LYS A 68 -7.57 3.96 -0.22
C LYS A 68 -7.70 5.13 -1.23
N SER A 69 -8.57 6.10 -0.96
CA SER A 69 -8.78 7.24 -1.87
C SER A 69 -7.53 8.12 -2.05
N LEU A 70 -6.58 8.10 -1.11
CA LEU A 70 -5.39 8.94 -1.17
C LEU A 70 -4.44 8.55 -2.30
N ALA A 71 -4.44 7.29 -2.74
CA ALA A 71 -3.62 6.86 -3.88
C ALA A 71 -4.40 6.78 -5.19
N ALA A 72 -5.73 7.00 -5.17
CA ALA A 72 -6.59 6.77 -6.33
C ALA A 72 -6.17 7.63 -7.54
N ASP A 73 -5.89 8.91 -7.32
CA ASP A 73 -5.47 9.84 -8.37
C ASP A 73 -4.08 9.52 -8.94
N ALA A 74 -3.24 8.84 -8.16
CA ALA A 74 -1.90 8.44 -8.55
C ALA A 74 -1.85 7.07 -9.24
N LEU A 75 -2.91 6.25 -9.16
CA LEU A 75 -2.91 4.88 -9.68
C LEU A 75 -2.44 4.80 -11.15
N PRO A 76 -2.93 5.63 -12.10
CA PRO A 76 -2.47 5.56 -13.49
C PRO A 76 -0.96 5.79 -13.64
N ASP A 77 -0.38 6.67 -12.81
CA ASP A 77 1.04 6.96 -12.82
C ASP A 77 1.86 5.88 -12.11
N ILE A 78 1.31 5.27 -11.05
CA ILE A 78 1.90 4.10 -10.38
C ILE A 78 1.95 2.91 -11.37
N TYR A 79 0.88 2.66 -12.14
CA TYR A 79 0.89 1.63 -13.18
C TYR A 79 1.96 1.90 -14.24
N LYS A 80 2.09 3.12 -14.75
CA LYS A 80 3.17 3.49 -15.66
C LYS A 80 4.55 3.28 -15.05
N ALA A 81 4.70 3.56 -13.75
CA ALA A 81 5.96 3.36 -13.04
C ALA A 81 6.39 1.89 -12.93
N THR A 82 5.47 0.92 -13.10
CA THR A 82 5.84 -0.50 -13.18
C THR A 82 6.61 -0.88 -14.44
N GLU A 83 6.61 -0.02 -15.46
CA GLU A 83 7.33 -0.23 -16.72
C GLU A 83 8.51 0.74 -16.87
N ASP A 84 8.90 1.42 -15.78
CA ASP A 84 9.99 2.38 -15.79
C ASP A 84 11.34 1.73 -16.13
N LYS A 85 12.26 2.50 -16.72
CA LYS A 85 13.61 2.03 -17.02
C LYS A 85 14.40 1.74 -15.75
N ASP A 86 14.15 2.51 -14.69
CA ASP A 86 14.82 2.34 -13.40
C ASP A 86 14.18 1.22 -12.57
N ALA A 87 15.00 0.30 -12.07
CA ALA A 87 14.53 -0.84 -11.28
C ALA A 87 14.00 -0.44 -9.90
N GLY A 88 14.54 0.61 -9.29
CA GLY A 88 14.05 1.12 -8.01
C GLY A 88 12.64 1.66 -8.12
N ILE A 89 12.33 2.33 -9.23
CA ILE A 89 10.98 2.84 -9.52
C ILE A 89 10.01 1.69 -9.76
N ARG A 90 10.38 0.69 -10.57
CA ARG A 90 9.54 -0.50 -10.78
C ARG A 90 9.26 -1.24 -9.47
N ALA A 91 10.27 -1.42 -8.63
CA ALA A 91 10.14 -2.08 -7.34
C ALA A 91 9.21 -1.30 -6.40
N ALA A 92 9.40 0.01 -6.28
CA ALA A 92 8.55 0.86 -5.46
C ALA A 92 7.09 0.83 -5.94
N ALA A 93 6.87 0.91 -7.26
CA ALA A 93 5.53 0.83 -7.84
C ALA A 93 4.84 -0.51 -7.53
N ALA A 94 5.55 -1.63 -7.65
CA ALA A 94 5.02 -2.95 -7.33
C ALA A 94 4.57 -3.06 -5.86
N GLU A 95 5.38 -2.56 -4.94
CA GLU A 95 5.04 -2.56 -3.51
C GLU A 95 3.85 -1.64 -3.22
N THR A 96 3.81 -0.46 -3.82
CA THR A 96 2.74 0.52 -3.68
C THR A 96 1.40 -0.02 -4.17
N LEU A 97 1.37 -0.68 -5.35
CA LEU A 97 0.14 -1.30 -5.87
C LEU A 97 -0.43 -2.35 -4.91
N GLY A 98 0.43 -3.18 -4.30
CA GLY A 98 -0.02 -4.16 -3.31
C GLY A 98 -0.53 -3.54 -2.01
N LYS A 99 -0.06 -2.34 -1.65
CA LYS A 99 -0.52 -1.57 -0.48
C LYS A 99 -1.79 -0.75 -0.76
N ALA A 100 -2.09 -0.48 -2.03
CA ALA A 100 -3.20 0.36 -2.43
C ALA A 100 -4.59 -0.28 -2.29
N ASP A 101 -4.65 -1.53 -1.79
CA ASP A 101 -5.89 -2.30 -1.60
C ASP A 101 -6.78 -2.30 -2.86
N GLU A 102 -6.14 -2.36 -4.03
CA GLU A 102 -6.83 -2.37 -5.32
C GLU A 102 -7.21 -3.81 -5.70
N PRO A 103 -8.38 -4.03 -6.34
CA PRO A 103 -8.83 -5.38 -6.66
C PRO A 103 -7.80 -6.17 -7.44
N TYR A 104 -7.68 -7.45 -7.12
CA TYR A 104 -6.74 -8.36 -7.76
C TYR A 104 -6.87 -8.35 -9.28
N ASP A 105 -8.09 -8.29 -9.82
CA ASP A 105 -8.34 -8.26 -11.27
C ASP A 105 -7.58 -7.15 -12.00
N LYS A 106 -7.28 -6.04 -11.32
CA LYS A 106 -6.56 -4.90 -11.90
C LYS A 106 -5.06 -4.91 -11.63
N VAL A 107 -4.61 -5.47 -10.50
CA VAL A 107 -3.21 -5.40 -10.05
C VAL A 107 -2.48 -6.73 -10.20
N GLY A 108 -3.20 -7.84 -10.11
CA GLY A 108 -2.68 -9.20 -10.05
C GLY A 108 -1.83 -9.58 -11.25
N SER A 109 -2.28 -9.27 -12.46
CA SER A 109 -1.53 -9.53 -13.70
C SER A 109 -0.20 -8.78 -13.74
N VAL A 110 -0.19 -7.52 -13.30
CA VAL A 110 1.01 -6.68 -13.26
C VAL A 110 2.01 -7.22 -12.24
N LEU A 111 1.58 -7.52 -11.02
CA LEU A 111 2.48 -8.05 -9.99
C LEU A 111 3.00 -9.45 -10.34
N VAL A 112 2.16 -10.31 -10.94
CA VAL A 112 2.60 -11.65 -11.39
C VAL A 112 3.63 -11.53 -12.52
N LYS A 113 3.42 -10.61 -13.48
CA LYS A 113 4.38 -10.34 -14.56
C LYS A 113 5.72 -9.86 -13.99
N LEU A 114 5.71 -8.87 -13.09
CA LEU A 114 6.94 -8.37 -12.45
C LEU A 114 7.65 -9.46 -11.63
N LEU A 115 6.90 -10.32 -10.96
CA LEU A 115 7.46 -11.43 -10.18
C LEU A 115 8.18 -12.45 -11.07
N LYS A 116 7.63 -12.78 -12.24
CA LYS A 116 8.19 -13.80 -13.15
C LYS A 116 9.27 -13.23 -14.05
N ASP A 117 8.95 -12.13 -14.73
CA ASP A 117 9.62 -11.72 -15.97
C ASP A 117 10.57 -10.54 -15.79
N ASP A 118 10.55 -9.83 -14.64
CA ASP A 118 11.50 -8.73 -14.44
C ASP A 118 12.94 -9.25 -14.42
N LYS A 119 13.88 -8.40 -14.83
CA LYS A 119 15.32 -8.72 -14.84
C LYS A 119 15.98 -8.47 -13.48
N ASP A 120 15.40 -7.58 -12.68
CA ASP A 120 15.97 -7.17 -11.40
C ASP A 120 15.34 -7.95 -10.25
N GLU A 121 16.17 -8.56 -9.41
CA GLU A 121 15.71 -9.35 -8.27
C GLU A 121 14.95 -8.51 -7.25
N SER A 122 15.32 -7.24 -7.06
CA SER A 122 14.66 -6.31 -6.13
C SER A 122 13.21 -6.06 -6.56
N VAL A 123 12.96 -5.97 -7.86
CA VAL A 123 11.60 -5.82 -8.41
C VAL A 123 10.79 -7.08 -8.18
N LYS A 124 11.36 -8.27 -8.40
CA LYS A 124 10.68 -9.55 -8.09
C LYS A 124 10.32 -9.66 -6.61
N ILE A 125 11.24 -9.27 -5.73
CA ILE A 125 11.01 -9.25 -4.27
C ILE A 125 9.87 -8.30 -3.93
N ALA A 126 9.87 -7.09 -4.51
CA ALA A 126 8.82 -6.11 -4.27
C ALA A 126 7.45 -6.60 -4.78
N ALA A 127 7.41 -7.25 -5.95
CA ALA A 127 6.19 -7.87 -6.47
C ALA A 127 5.67 -8.99 -5.57
N ALA A 128 6.55 -9.85 -5.05
CA ALA A 128 6.17 -10.88 -4.07
C ALA A 128 5.61 -10.24 -2.78
N LYS A 129 6.23 -9.17 -2.27
CA LYS A 129 5.71 -8.41 -1.13
C LYS A 129 4.36 -7.75 -1.41
N GLY A 130 4.19 -7.18 -2.60
CA GLY A 130 2.92 -6.60 -3.04
C GLY A 130 1.79 -7.64 -3.01
N LEU A 131 2.03 -8.81 -3.61
CA LEU A 131 1.10 -9.94 -3.56
C LEU A 131 0.84 -10.43 -2.12
N ALA A 132 1.86 -10.39 -1.25
CA ALA A 132 1.70 -10.74 0.15
C ALA A 132 0.80 -9.73 0.90
N SER A 133 0.93 -8.44 0.62
CA SER A 133 0.10 -7.37 1.21
C SER A 133 -1.37 -7.50 0.83
N MET A 134 -1.67 -7.99 -0.37
CA MET A 134 -3.05 -8.28 -0.81
C MET A 134 -3.68 -9.48 -0.07
N GLY A 135 -2.87 -10.31 0.59
CA GLY A 135 -3.35 -11.45 1.36
C GLY A 135 -4.20 -12.43 0.52
N THR A 136 -5.34 -12.85 1.08
CA THR A 136 -6.21 -13.86 0.47
C THR A 136 -6.87 -13.41 -0.83
N ALA A 137 -6.87 -12.11 -1.15
CA ALA A 137 -7.34 -11.60 -2.43
C ALA A 137 -6.43 -12.04 -3.60
N ALA A 138 -5.15 -12.34 -3.34
CA ALA A 138 -4.19 -12.74 -4.38
C ALA A 138 -4.07 -14.26 -4.59
N LYS A 139 -5.14 -15.03 -4.30
CA LYS A 139 -5.17 -16.50 -4.48
C LYS A 139 -4.80 -16.97 -5.88
N GLU A 140 -5.19 -16.22 -6.90
CA GLU A 140 -4.89 -16.56 -8.29
C GLU A 140 -3.39 -16.44 -8.61
N ALA A 141 -2.61 -15.72 -7.79
CA ALA A 141 -1.15 -15.65 -7.93
C ALA A 141 -0.43 -16.90 -7.38
N LEU A 142 -1.12 -17.81 -6.68
CA LEU A 142 -0.50 -18.97 -6.03
C LEU A 142 0.38 -19.82 -6.96
N PRO A 143 -0.01 -20.14 -8.21
CA PRO A 143 0.86 -20.90 -9.12
C PRO A 143 2.18 -20.17 -9.37
N ALA A 144 2.10 -18.88 -9.69
CA ALA A 144 3.27 -18.04 -9.95
C ALA A 144 4.23 -17.96 -8.74
N VAL A 145 3.68 -17.74 -7.55
CA VAL A 145 4.49 -17.65 -6.33
C VAL A 145 5.12 -19.01 -5.99
N ARG A 146 4.40 -20.13 -6.19
CA ARG A 146 4.95 -21.48 -5.99
C ARG A 146 6.12 -21.78 -6.93
N ASP A 147 6.03 -21.36 -8.18
CA ASP A 147 7.12 -21.54 -9.15
C ASP A 147 8.40 -20.83 -8.67
N VAL A 148 8.27 -19.60 -8.18
CA VAL A 148 9.40 -18.84 -7.62
C VAL A 148 9.98 -19.50 -6.37
N VAL A 149 9.14 -20.01 -5.47
CA VAL A 149 9.60 -20.74 -4.27
C VAL A 149 10.36 -22.01 -4.65
N LYS A 150 9.88 -22.76 -5.64
CA LYS A 150 10.56 -23.97 -6.13
C LYS A 150 11.91 -23.63 -6.78
N ALA A 151 11.95 -22.61 -7.64
CA ALA A 151 13.18 -22.15 -8.28
C ALA A 151 14.24 -21.72 -7.25
N ASN A 152 13.82 -21.23 -6.08
CA ASN A 152 14.70 -20.79 -5.00
C ASN A 152 14.81 -21.80 -3.84
N ALA A 153 14.32 -23.04 -3.98
CA ALA A 153 14.28 -24.00 -2.87
C ALA A 153 15.67 -24.42 -2.39
N GLY A 154 16.66 -24.44 -3.28
CA GLY A 154 18.06 -24.76 -2.98
C GLY A 154 18.81 -23.67 -2.23
N ASP A 155 18.35 -22.41 -2.29
CA ASP A 155 18.98 -21.27 -1.62
C ASP A 155 18.13 -20.77 -0.45
N LYS A 156 18.49 -21.20 0.76
CA LYS A 156 17.81 -20.81 2.00
C LYS A 156 17.98 -19.33 2.33
N LYS A 157 18.98 -18.64 1.75
CA LYS A 157 19.27 -17.22 1.98
C LYS A 157 18.73 -16.31 0.87
N SER A 158 18.16 -16.88 -0.19
CA SER A 158 17.53 -16.12 -1.27
C SER A 158 16.44 -15.21 -0.72
N LYS A 159 16.64 -13.89 -0.88
CA LYS A 159 15.69 -12.87 -0.44
C LYS A 159 14.37 -13.03 -1.19
N LEU A 160 14.43 -13.33 -2.49
CA LEU A 160 13.27 -13.63 -3.31
C LEU A 160 12.54 -14.89 -2.83
N GLY A 161 13.26 -15.96 -2.51
CA GLY A 161 12.67 -17.20 -1.99
C GLY A 161 11.95 -16.99 -0.65
N LEU A 162 12.52 -16.17 0.24
CA LEU A 162 11.89 -15.80 1.51
C LEU A 162 10.63 -14.95 1.29
N ALA A 163 10.72 -13.91 0.46
CA ALA A 163 9.57 -13.05 0.15
C ALA A 163 8.42 -13.85 -0.50
N ALA A 164 8.74 -14.77 -1.41
CA ALA A 164 7.74 -15.62 -2.05
C ALA A 164 7.11 -16.62 -1.06
N LYS A 165 7.86 -17.18 -0.11
CA LYS A 165 7.30 -18.01 0.97
C LYS A 165 6.36 -17.22 1.88
N ASP A 166 6.71 -15.99 2.20
CA ASP A 166 5.86 -15.12 3.01
C ASP A 166 4.60 -14.70 2.24
N ALA A 167 4.70 -14.47 0.93
CA ALA A 167 3.54 -14.28 0.06
C ALA A 167 2.63 -15.51 0.08
N LEU A 168 3.16 -16.73 -0.05
CA LEU A 168 2.33 -17.95 0.06
C LEU A 168 1.58 -18.06 1.39
N LYS A 169 2.23 -17.73 2.51
CA LYS A 169 1.56 -17.77 3.82
C LYS A 169 0.43 -16.74 3.89
N SER A 170 0.69 -15.54 3.40
CA SER A 170 -0.28 -14.43 3.41
C SER A 170 -1.49 -14.74 2.52
N ILE A 171 -1.25 -15.29 1.33
CA ILE A 171 -2.29 -15.65 0.36
C ILE A 171 -3.13 -16.85 0.81
N ASN A 172 -2.52 -17.82 1.48
CA ASN A 172 -3.24 -18.96 2.06
C ASN A 172 -3.98 -18.60 3.37
N GLY A 173 -3.84 -17.37 3.88
CA GLY A 173 -4.43 -16.97 5.16
C GLY A 173 -3.80 -17.65 6.37
N THR A 174 -2.56 -18.14 6.25
CA THR A 174 -1.83 -18.84 7.33
C THR A 174 -0.85 -17.94 8.08
N ARG A 175 -0.86 -16.63 7.80
CA ARG A 175 -0.22 -15.62 8.67
C ARG A 175 -0.96 -15.62 10.01
N LYS A 176 -0.30 -16.09 11.06
CA LYS A 176 -0.73 -15.91 12.45
C LYS A 176 -0.49 -14.47 12.90
#